data_AF-A0A9X3F3E3-F1
#
_entry.id   AF-A0A9X3F3E3-F1
#
_cell.length_a   1.000
_cell.length_b   1.000
_cell.length_c   1.000
_cell.angle_alpha   90.00
_cell.angle_beta   90.00
_cell.angle_gamma   90.00
#
_symmetry.space_group_name_H-M   'P 1'
#
loop_
_entity.id
_entity.type
_entity.pdbx_description
1 polymer ?
#
loop_
_entity_poly.entity_id
_entity_poly.type
_entity_poly.pdbx_seq_one_letter_code
_entity_poly.pdbx_strand_id
1 'polypeptide(L)'
;MIDPSANAADLGEFASARDLAELLFDDPRVTACVIKNFVRGSLGHIERLGEIDVLDNLEADFVANDHRLQHLLVELAVSPVFRAVGAPRSRFS
;
A
#
# COMPACT_ATOMS: atom_id res chain seq x y z
N MET A 1 -25.33 -14.81 -19.51
CA MET A 1 -23.85 -14.72 -19.59
C MET A 1 -23.50 -13.27 -19.32
N ILE A 2 -22.63 -12.99 -18.36
CA ILE A 2 -22.21 -11.63 -18.02
C ILE A 2 -21.01 -11.30 -18.92
N ASP A 3 -21.05 -10.14 -19.58
CA ASP A 3 -19.92 -9.58 -20.33
C ASP A 3 -18.96 -8.91 -19.33
N PRO A 4 -17.71 -9.40 -19.18
CA PRO A 4 -16.74 -8.85 -18.25
C PRO A 4 -15.96 -7.65 -18.82
N SER A 5 -16.21 -7.25 -20.08
CA SER A 5 -15.48 -6.15 -20.71
C SER A 5 -15.92 -4.79 -20.19
N ALA A 6 -14.96 -3.89 -19.99
CA ALA A 6 -15.22 -2.51 -19.59
C ALA A 6 -14.04 -1.59 -19.94
N ASN A 7 -14.30 -0.29 -19.84
CA ASN A 7 -13.30 0.76 -19.94
C ASN A 7 -13.28 1.55 -18.63
N ALA A 8 -12.10 1.72 -18.06
CA ALA A 8 -11.86 2.63 -16.95
C ALA A 8 -11.04 3.81 -17.47
N ALA A 9 -11.57 5.03 -17.34
CA ALA A 9 -11.05 6.23 -17.99
C ALA A 9 -9.52 6.40 -17.91
N ASP A 10 -8.94 6.12 -16.73
CA ASP A 10 -7.51 6.31 -16.48
C ASP A 10 -6.67 5.01 -16.54
N LEU A 11 -7.30 3.84 -16.67
CA LEU A 11 -6.65 2.51 -16.69
C LEU A 11 -6.70 1.84 -18.06
N GLY A 12 -7.64 2.25 -18.92
CA GLY A 12 -7.85 1.69 -20.26
C GLY A 12 -8.95 0.64 -20.33
N GLU A 13 -8.95 -0.10 -21.43
CA GLU A 13 -9.91 -1.17 -21.72
C GLU A 13 -9.39 -2.52 -21.23
N PHE A 14 -10.30 -3.34 -20.70
CA PHE A 14 -10.01 -4.72 -20.32
C PHE A 14 -11.17 -5.62 -20.70
N ALA A 15 -10.87 -6.86 -21.10
CA ALA A 15 -11.88 -7.84 -21.49
C ALA A 15 -12.03 -8.96 -20.45
N SER A 16 -11.20 -8.99 -19.42
CA SER A 16 -11.23 -10.00 -18.38
C SER A 16 -10.69 -9.49 -17.05
N ALA A 17 -10.95 -10.24 -15.97
CA ALA A 17 -10.35 -9.98 -14.67
C ALA A 17 -8.82 -10.11 -14.69
N ARG A 18 -8.27 -10.95 -15.58
CA ARG A 18 -6.82 -11.08 -15.75
C ARG A 18 -6.24 -9.83 -16.41
N ASP A 19 -6.87 -9.36 -17.49
CA ASP A 19 -6.45 -8.15 -18.20
C ASP A 19 -6.47 -6.95 -17.25
N LEU A 20 -7.52 -6.83 -16.42
CA LEU A 20 -7.60 -5.81 -15.40
C LEU A 20 -6.48 -5.93 -14.36
N ALA A 21 -6.15 -7.16 -13.92
CA ALA A 21 -5.06 -7.36 -12.98
C ALA A 21 -3.70 -6.96 -13.56
N GLU A 22 -3.47 -7.21 -14.86
CA GLU A 22 -2.26 -6.77 -15.57
C GLU A 22 -2.20 -5.23 -15.63
N LEU A 23 -3.29 -4.55 -16.00
CA LEU A 23 -3.37 -3.08 -15.98
C LEU A 23 -3.12 -2.47 -14.60
N LEU A 24 -3.68 -3.08 -13.54
CA LEU A 24 -3.49 -2.62 -12.17
C LEU A 24 -2.06 -2.87 -11.67
N PHE A 25 -1.43 -3.95 -12.10
CA PHE A 25 -0.04 -4.26 -11.74
C PHE A 25 0.95 -3.29 -12.38
N ASP A 26 0.68 -2.87 -13.62
CA ASP A 26 1.56 -1.97 -14.36
C ASP A 26 1.37 -0.47 -14.00
N ASP A 27 0.28 -0.13 -13.30
CA ASP A 27 0.02 1.26 -12.90
C ASP A 27 0.70 1.61 -11.56
N PRO A 28 1.72 2.50 -11.55
CA PRO A 28 2.43 2.85 -10.32
C PRO A 28 1.53 3.52 -9.27
N ARG A 29 0.41 4.15 -9.68
CA ARG A 29 -0.55 4.74 -8.75
C ARG A 29 -1.21 3.67 -7.89
N VAL A 30 -1.37 2.45 -8.41
CA VAL A 30 -1.96 1.33 -7.67
C VAL A 30 -1.01 0.86 -6.58
N THR A 31 0.29 0.71 -6.89
CA THR A 31 1.30 0.34 -5.89
C THR A 31 1.35 1.36 -4.76
N ALA A 32 1.40 2.66 -5.07
CA ALA A 32 1.33 3.71 -4.05
C ALA A 32 0.04 3.64 -3.20
N CYS A 33 -1.11 3.33 -3.81
CA CYS A 33 -2.37 3.12 -3.10
C CYS A 33 -2.34 1.89 -2.18
N VAL A 34 -1.72 0.79 -2.62
CA VAL A 34 -1.57 -0.44 -1.83
C VAL A 34 -0.75 -0.15 -0.58
N ILE A 35 0.40 0.52 -0.72
CA ILE A 35 1.27 0.88 0.41
C ILE A 35 0.55 1.76 1.42
N LYS A 36 -0.12 2.83 0.96
CA LYS A 36 -0.92 3.71 1.83
C LYS A 36 -1.98 2.95 2.61
N ASN A 37 -2.80 2.15 1.93
CA ASN A 37 -3.86 1.39 2.60
C ASN A 37 -3.31 0.32 3.54
N PHE A 38 -2.19 -0.30 3.19
CA PHE A 38 -1.50 -1.27 4.03
C PHE A 38 -0.99 -0.63 5.33
N VAL A 39 -0.33 0.53 5.24
CA VAL A 39 0.15 1.28 6.41
C VAL A 39 -1.02 1.74 7.27
N ARG A 40 -2.07 2.32 6.68
CA ARG A 40 -3.29 2.73 7.41
C ARG A 40 -3.94 1.58 8.15
N GLY A 41 -4.10 0.44 7.48
CA GLY A 41 -4.68 -0.76 8.08
C GLY A 41 -3.83 -1.30 9.23
N SER A 42 -2.50 -1.14 9.14
CA SER A 42 -1.57 -1.61 10.16
C SER A 42 -1.47 -0.69 11.37
N LEU A 43 -1.56 0.63 11.18
CA LEU A 43 -1.34 1.62 12.24
C LEU A 43 -2.64 2.22 12.81
N GLY A 44 -3.75 2.13 12.06
CA GLY A 44 -5.05 2.64 12.48
C GLY A 44 -5.24 4.15 12.31
N HIS A 45 -4.38 4.83 11.55
CA HIS A 45 -4.51 6.26 11.23
C HIS A 45 -4.13 6.57 9.79
N ILE A 46 -4.59 7.73 9.30
CA ILE A 46 -4.09 8.33 8.05
C ILE A 46 -2.71 8.92 8.28
N GLU A 47 -1.86 8.86 7.28
CA GLU A 47 -0.46 9.23 7.39
C GLU A 47 -0.28 10.74 7.63
N ARG A 48 0.74 11.08 8.41
CA ARG A 48 1.15 12.45 8.74
C ARG A 48 2.27 12.90 7.79
N LEU A 49 2.47 14.21 7.68
CA LEU A 49 3.55 14.77 6.84
C LEU A 49 4.93 14.19 7.16
N GLY A 50 5.24 13.92 8.43
CA GLY A 50 6.51 13.31 8.84
C GLY A 50 6.64 11.81 8.56
N GLU A 51 5.61 11.17 7.99
CA GLU A 51 5.58 9.74 7.68
C GLU A 51 5.72 9.48 6.16
N ILE A 52 5.65 10.52 5.32
CA ILE A 52 5.67 10.41 3.85
C ILE A 52 6.95 9.74 3.34
N ASP A 53 8.12 10.18 3.81
CA ASP A 53 9.40 9.59 3.40
C ASP A 53 9.47 8.08 3.74
N VAL A 54 8.81 7.65 4.82
CA VAL A 54 8.77 6.22 5.18
C VAL A 54 7.89 5.45 4.20
N LEU A 55 6.77 6.03 3.76
CA LEU A 55 5.91 5.41 2.76
C LEU A 55 6.62 5.28 1.41
N ASP A 56 7.32 6.34 0.97
CA ASP A 56 8.05 6.34 -0.29
C ASP A 56 9.17 5.26 -0.29
N ASN A 57 9.85 5.08 0.84
CA ASN A 57 10.84 4.01 1.01
C ASN A 57 10.18 2.62 0.98
N LEU A 58 9.07 2.42 1.70
CA LEU A 58 8.35 1.15 1.69
C LEU A 58 7.81 0.79 0.29
N GLU A 59 7.39 1.79 -0.48
CA GLU A 59 6.96 1.59 -1.88
C GLU A 59 8.13 1.16 -2.76
N ALA A 60 9.25 1.88 -2.70
CA ALA A 60 10.45 1.55 -3.46
C ALA A 60 10.96 0.13 -3.14
N ASP A 61 11.03 -0.23 -1.86
CA ASP A 61 11.48 -1.56 -1.42
C ASP A 61 10.49 -2.65 -1.83
N PHE A 62 9.18 -2.37 -1.81
CA PHE A 62 8.17 -3.32 -2.24
C PHE A 62 8.29 -3.65 -3.74
N VAL A 63 8.50 -2.63 -4.58
CA VAL A 63 8.75 -2.81 -6.02
C VAL A 63 10.06 -3.56 -6.27
N ALA A 64 11.14 -3.16 -5.57
CA ALA A 64 12.45 -3.80 -5.70
C ALA A 64 12.46 -5.27 -5.26
N ASN A 65 11.49 -5.69 -4.46
CA ASN A 65 11.32 -7.05 -3.95
C ASN A 65 10.17 -7.81 -4.62
N ASP A 66 9.87 -7.53 -5.90
CA ASP A 66 8.84 -8.22 -6.68
C ASP A 66 7.47 -8.22 -6.00
N HIS A 67 7.12 -7.15 -5.30
CA HIS A 67 5.83 -6.99 -4.61
C HIS A 67 5.56 -8.10 -3.56
N ARG A 68 6.60 -8.61 -2.89
CA ARG A 68 6.46 -9.62 -1.84
C ARG A 68 5.86 -9.04 -0.54
N LEU A 69 4.57 -9.34 -0.29
CA LEU A 69 3.86 -8.86 0.91
C LEU A 69 4.54 -9.22 2.24
N GLN A 70 5.13 -10.41 2.34
CA GLN A 70 5.85 -10.84 3.54
C GLN A 70 7.07 -9.96 3.83
N HIS A 71 7.76 -9.49 2.78
CA HIS A 71 8.88 -8.55 2.92
C HIS A 71 8.37 -7.19 3.39
N LEU A 72 7.31 -6.65 2.78
CA LEU A 72 6.68 -5.39 3.19
C LEU A 72 6.24 -5.40 4.67
N LEU A 73 5.71 -6.52 5.16
CA LEU A 73 5.37 -6.69 6.58
C LEU A 73 6.59 -6.54 7.50
N VAL A 74 7.72 -7.14 7.12
CA VAL A 74 8.97 -7.06 7.89
C VAL A 74 9.48 -5.62 7.88
N GLU A 75 9.54 -4.98 6.72
CA GLU A 75 10.04 -3.59 6.60
C GLU A 75 9.18 -2.61 7.38
N LEU A 76 7.84 -2.74 7.30
CA LEU A 76 6.95 -1.92 8.12
C LEU A 76 7.20 -2.15 9.62
N ALA A 77 7.31 -3.40 10.07
CA ALA A 77 7.48 -3.73 11.50
C ALA A 77 8.78 -3.17 12.09
N VAL A 78 9.85 -3.04 11.30
CA VAL A 78 11.12 -2.47 11.76
C VAL A 78 11.21 -0.95 11.58
N SER A 79 10.33 -0.36 10.77
CA SER A 79 10.31 1.08 10.47
C SER A 79 10.05 1.98 11.69
N PRO A 80 10.47 3.25 11.65
CA PRO A 80 10.17 4.21 12.72
C PRO A 80 8.68 4.47 12.93
N VAL A 81 7.87 4.41 11.85
CA VAL A 81 6.43 4.73 11.91
C VAL A 81 5.66 3.68 12.72
N PHE A 82 6.07 2.42 12.66
CA PHE A 82 5.48 1.35 13.47
C PHE A 82 5.85 1.43 14.95
N ARG A 83 7.01 2.01 15.30
CA ARG A 83 7.43 2.17 16.70
C ARG A 83 6.77 3.36 17.39
N ALA A 84 6.28 4.33 16.62
CA ALA A 84 5.69 5.56 17.14
C ALA A 84 4.29 5.37 17.78
N VAL A 85 3.61 4.25 17.53
CA VAL A 85 2.29 3.94 18.13
C VAL A 85 2.38 3.41 19.57
N GLY A 86 3.59 3.29 20.14
CA GLY A 86 3.86 2.55 21.36
C GLY A 86 4.19 3.34 22.63
N ALA A 87 3.98 4.66 22.71
CA ALA A 87 4.10 5.33 24.01
C ALA A 87 2.91 4.91 24.90
N PRO A 88 3.12 4.19 26.02
CA PRO A 88 2.01 3.80 26.89
C PRO A 88 1.31 5.06 27.37
N ARG A 89 -0.03 5.11 27.33
CA ARG A 89 -0.77 6.10 28.13
C ARG A 89 -0.45 5.79 29.59
N SER A 90 0.45 6.55 30.21
CA SER A 90 0.64 6.52 31.65
C SER A 90 -0.67 6.93 32.31
N ARG A 91 -1.44 5.95 32.79
CA ARG A 91 -2.53 6.19 33.74
C ARG A 91 -1.92 6.42 35.11
N PHE A 92 -1.48 7.66 35.36
CA PHE A 92 -1.34 8.18 36.72
C PHE A 92 -1.84 9.63 36.72
N SER A 93 -3.06 9.80 37.23
CA SER A 93 -3.64 11.03 37.78
C SER A 93 -4.29 10.63 39.09
#